data_AF-A0A843DAN4-F1
#
_entry.id   AF-A0A843DAN4-F1
#
_cell.length_a   1.000
_cell.length_b   1.000
_cell.length_c   1.000
_cell.angle_alpha   90.00
_cell.angle_beta   90.00
_cell.angle_gamma   90.00
#
_symmetry.space_group_name_H-M   'P 1'
#
loop_
_entity.id
_entity.type
_entity.pdbx_description
1 polymer ?
#
loop_
_entity_poly.entity_id
_entity_poly.type
_entity_poly.pdbx_seq_one_letter_code
_entity_poly.pdbx_strand_id
1 'polypeptide(L)'
;MQKKLEIAGQVMGFFDSFKGSRPAIDNDKILIVRSRSRKVIPIDELESKVAEIGEQIGGVEVPPNSKKVEDILKSGDQHIHETATGTGTIDSRGFIRVKEELESMGLVVAYKIFELPGFDVIIAIWEDKNELPPLYVEVTVSEKEE
;
A
#
# COMPACT_ATOMS: atom_id res chain seq x y z
N MET A 1 -14.27 -10.35 -1.30
CA MET A 1 -13.12 -11.14 -1.81
C MET A 1 -12.72 -10.84 -3.27
N GLN A 2 -13.55 -11.13 -4.30
CA GLN A 2 -13.15 -10.92 -5.73
C GLN A 2 -12.69 -9.50 -6.07
N LYS A 3 -13.38 -8.48 -5.54
CA LYS A 3 -13.06 -7.08 -5.82
C LYS A 3 -11.73 -6.60 -5.21
N LYS A 4 -11.32 -7.13 -4.05
CA LYS A 4 -10.00 -6.83 -3.44
C LYS A 4 -8.87 -7.33 -4.32
N LEU A 5 -9.00 -8.56 -4.84
CA LEU A 5 -8.02 -9.16 -5.75
C LEU A 5 -7.95 -8.42 -7.09
N GLU A 6 -9.08 -7.92 -7.60
CA GLU A 6 -9.13 -7.11 -8.82
C GLU A 6 -8.36 -5.79 -8.64
N ILE A 7 -8.65 -5.06 -7.56
CA ILE A 7 -7.94 -3.80 -7.22
C ILE A 7 -6.44 -4.08 -7.07
N ALA A 8 -6.06 -5.08 -6.28
CA ALA A 8 -4.65 -5.43 -6.10
C ALA A 8 -4.00 -5.85 -7.42
N GLY A 9 -4.72 -6.59 -8.27
CA GLY A 9 -4.26 -7.00 -9.60
C GLY A 9 -4.01 -5.81 -10.53
N GLN A 10 -4.88 -4.80 -10.55
CA GLN A 10 -4.68 -3.59 -11.35
C GLN A 10 -3.40 -2.86 -10.93
N VAL A 11 -3.17 -2.69 -9.62
CA VAL A 11 -1.94 -2.06 -9.09
C VAL A 11 -0.70 -2.87 -9.45
N MET A 12 -0.73 -4.19 -9.24
CA MET A 12 0.40 -5.06 -9.58
C MET A 12 0.69 -5.09 -11.10
N GLY A 13 -0.35 -4.97 -11.92
CA GLY A 13 -0.22 -4.86 -13.37
C GLY A 13 0.42 -3.57 -13.83
N PHE A 14 -0.01 -2.44 -13.25
CA PHE A 14 0.54 -1.12 -13.59
C PHE A 14 2.06 -1.02 -13.38
N PHE A 15 2.55 -1.66 -12.32
CA PHE A 15 3.97 -1.72 -12.00
C PHE A 15 4.69 -2.94 -12.60
N ASP A 16 4.09 -3.73 -13.50
CA ASP A 16 4.69 -4.96 -14.05
C ASP A 16 5.21 -5.94 -12.96
N SER A 17 4.56 -5.95 -11.80
CA SER A 17 5.00 -6.67 -10.61
C SER A 17 4.22 -7.97 -10.37
N PHE A 18 3.43 -8.45 -11.32
CA PHE A 18 2.72 -9.73 -11.18
C PHE A 18 3.64 -10.95 -10.98
N LYS A 19 4.84 -10.94 -11.58
CA LYS A 19 5.76 -12.08 -11.47
C LYS A 19 6.37 -12.14 -10.07
N GLY A 20 5.76 -12.96 -9.22
CA GLY A 20 6.19 -13.19 -7.84
C GLY A 20 5.40 -12.41 -6.79
N SER A 21 4.29 -11.76 -7.18
CA SER A 21 3.36 -11.15 -6.22
C SER A 21 2.79 -12.23 -5.32
N ARG A 22 2.85 -12.03 -4.01
CA ARG A 22 2.26 -12.95 -3.03
C ARG A 22 1.40 -12.14 -2.06
N PRO A 23 0.21 -12.65 -1.68
CA PRO A 23 -0.50 -12.09 -0.55
C PRO A 23 0.37 -12.26 0.69
N ALA A 24 0.70 -11.14 1.33
CA ALA A 24 1.32 -11.12 2.64
C ALA A 24 0.26 -11.36 3.73
N ILE A 25 -0.94 -10.82 3.52
CA ILE A 25 -2.14 -11.02 4.34
C ILE A 25 -3.32 -11.15 3.38
N ASP A 26 -4.18 -12.14 3.61
CA ASP A 26 -5.43 -12.33 2.88
C ASP A 26 -6.48 -12.85 3.85
N ASN A 27 -7.42 -11.99 4.24
CA ASN A 27 -8.53 -12.34 5.11
C ASN A 27 -9.83 -11.68 4.62
N ASP A 28 -10.93 -11.87 5.33
CA ASP A 28 -12.25 -11.39 4.92
C ASP A 28 -12.29 -9.86 4.77
N LYS A 29 -11.55 -9.11 5.59
CA LYS A 29 -11.59 -7.64 5.64
C LYS A 29 -10.43 -6.94 4.93
N ILE A 30 -9.24 -7.53 4.92
CA ILE A 30 -8.02 -6.91 4.37
C ILE A 30 -7.25 -7.86 3.45
N LEU A 31 -6.68 -7.30 2.39
CA LEU A 31 -5.75 -7.96 1.48
C LEU A 31 -4.51 -7.09 1.37
N ILE A 32 -3.34 -7.64 1.70
CA ILE A 32 -2.04 -7.00 1.48
C ILE A 32 -1.26 -7.84 0.50
N VAL A 33 -0.91 -7.26 -0.65
CA VAL A 33 -0.09 -7.91 -1.67
C VAL A 33 1.22 -7.17 -1.82
N ARG A 34 2.32 -7.92 -1.76
CA ARG A 34 3.69 -7.41 -1.95
C ARG A 34 4.30 -8.01 -3.20
N SER A 35 5.03 -7.20 -3.94
CA SER A 35 5.82 -7.68 -5.05
C SER A 35 7.04 -6.80 -5.36
N ARG A 36 7.87 -7.33 -6.25
CA ARG A 36 9.00 -6.62 -6.85
C ARG A 36 8.71 -6.35 -8.31
N SER A 37 9.02 -5.15 -8.75
CA SER A 37 9.03 -4.74 -10.13
C SER A 37 10.46 -4.66 -10.67
N ARG A 38 10.59 -4.83 -11.98
CA ARG A 38 11.83 -4.51 -12.71
C ARG A 38 11.74 -3.16 -13.43
N LYS A 39 10.61 -2.49 -13.31
CA LYS A 39 10.38 -1.16 -13.88
C LYS A 39 11.31 -0.19 -13.18
N VAL A 40 11.99 0.63 -13.98
CA VAL A 40 12.83 1.72 -13.50
C VAL A 40 11.98 2.98 -13.55
N ILE A 41 11.75 3.60 -12.40
CA ILE A 41 10.97 4.82 -12.28
C ILE A 41 11.88 5.86 -11.61
N PRO A 42 12.09 7.03 -12.22
CA PRO A 42 12.85 8.10 -11.58
C PRO A 42 12.27 8.42 -10.20
N ILE A 43 13.14 8.71 -9.23
CA ILE A 43 12.71 8.96 -7.85
C ILE A 43 11.68 10.10 -7.76
N ASP A 44 11.85 11.15 -8.56
CA ASP A 44 10.97 12.30 -8.63
C ASP A 44 9.60 11.99 -9.29
N GLU A 45 9.47 10.86 -9.97
CA GLU A 45 8.22 10.38 -10.56
C GLU A 45 7.46 9.37 -9.68
N LEU A 46 8.03 8.88 -8.58
CA LEU A 46 7.39 7.84 -7.75
C LEU A 46 5.99 8.26 -7.26
N GLU A 47 5.88 9.47 -6.69
CA GLU A 47 4.62 10.03 -6.18
C GLU A 47 3.56 10.19 -7.28
N SER A 48 3.96 10.65 -8.47
CA SER A 48 3.04 10.85 -9.59
C SER A 48 2.54 9.52 -10.14
N LYS A 49 3.39 8.48 -10.14
CA LYS A 49 2.99 7.12 -10.54
C LYS A 49 2.02 6.47 -9.57
N VAL A 50 2.18 6.71 -8.27
CA VAL A 50 1.20 6.24 -7.27
C VAL A 50 -0.14 6.96 -7.45
N ALA A 51 -0.13 8.27 -7.72
CA ALA A 51 -1.37 9.01 -8.01
C ALA A 51 -2.07 8.49 -9.27
N GLU A 52 -1.31 8.30 -10.35
CA GLU A 52 -1.81 7.83 -11.65
C GLU A 52 -2.59 6.50 -11.50
N ILE A 53 -2.01 5.51 -10.81
CA ILE A 53 -2.70 4.22 -10.61
C ILE A 53 -3.90 4.34 -9.67
N GLY A 54 -3.82 5.19 -8.64
CA GLY A 54 -4.93 5.45 -7.73
C GLY A 54 -6.16 6.03 -8.44
N GLU A 55 -5.94 6.95 -9.39
CA GLU A 55 -7.00 7.48 -10.24
C GLU A 55 -7.53 6.42 -11.21
N GLN A 56 -6.66 5.60 -11.80
CA GLN A 56 -7.06 4.53 -12.74
C GLN A 56 -7.95 3.46 -12.10
N ILE A 57 -7.74 3.14 -10.82
CA ILE A 57 -8.61 2.22 -10.07
C ILE A 57 -9.92 2.88 -9.61
N GLY A 58 -10.13 4.17 -9.92
CA GLY A 58 -11.32 4.94 -9.53
C GLY A 58 -11.29 5.42 -8.08
N GLY A 59 -10.09 5.53 -7.49
CA GLY A 59 -9.89 6.00 -6.13
C GLY A 59 -9.91 7.53 -6.04
N VAL A 60 -10.45 8.05 -4.93
CA VAL A 60 -10.32 9.46 -4.55
C VAL A 60 -9.18 9.58 -3.55
N GLU A 61 -8.14 10.33 -3.89
CA GLU A 61 -6.99 10.52 -2.99
C GLU A 61 -7.42 11.21 -1.69
N VAL A 62 -7.00 10.63 -0.55
CA VAL A 62 -7.21 11.19 0.77
C VAL A 62 -6.03 12.09 1.13
N PRO A 63 -6.25 13.35 1.51
CA PRO A 63 -5.16 14.24 1.90
C PRO A 63 -4.34 13.68 3.07
N PRO A 64 -3.00 13.70 2.99
CA PRO A 64 -2.10 13.01 3.94
C PRO A 64 -2.23 13.48 5.39
N ASN A 65 -2.65 14.73 5.61
CA ASN A 65 -2.81 15.32 6.95
C ASN A 65 -4.27 15.32 7.44
N SER A 66 -5.14 14.53 6.83
CA SER A 66 -6.54 14.44 7.26
C SER A 66 -6.69 13.43 8.40
N LYS A 67 -7.62 13.71 9.32
CA LYS A 67 -8.05 12.74 10.35
C LYS A 67 -8.43 11.37 9.75
N LYS A 68 -8.92 11.39 8.52
CA LYS A 68 -9.32 10.20 7.77
C LYS A 68 -8.16 9.25 7.50
N VAL A 69 -6.95 9.77 7.28
CA VAL A 69 -5.75 8.93 7.14
C VAL A 69 -5.49 8.17 8.45
N GLU A 70 -5.59 8.84 9.59
CA GLU A 70 -5.42 8.20 10.90
C GLU A 70 -6.46 7.10 11.13
N ASP A 71 -7.72 7.36 10.76
CA ASP A 71 -8.82 6.41 10.89
C ASP A 71 -8.61 5.17 9.98
N ILE A 72 -8.20 5.37 8.73
CA ILE A 72 -7.92 4.29 7.76
C ILE A 72 -6.73 3.44 8.23
N LEU A 73 -5.63 4.08 8.65
CA LEU A 73 -4.45 3.35 9.13
C LEU A 73 -4.77 2.54 10.38
N LYS A 74 -5.55 3.11 11.31
CA LYS A 74 -5.97 2.42 12.53
C LYS A 74 -6.89 1.23 12.25
N SER A 75 -7.85 1.38 11.34
CA SER A 75 -8.73 0.28 10.91
C SER A 75 -7.94 -0.84 10.23
N GLY A 76 -6.99 -0.48 9.35
CA GLY A 76 -6.08 -1.43 8.72
C GLY A 76 -5.27 -2.24 9.74
N ASP A 77 -4.65 -1.57 10.72
CA ASP A 77 -3.88 -2.23 11.78
C ASP A 77 -4.74 -3.18 12.63
N GLN A 78 -6.00 -2.82 12.89
CA GLN A 78 -6.94 -3.71 13.59
C GLN A 78 -7.24 -4.97 12.76
N HIS A 79 -7.51 -4.83 11.46
CA HIS A 79 -7.76 -5.96 10.57
C HIS A 79 -6.55 -6.89 10.40
N ILE A 80 -5.32 -6.35 10.48
CA ILE A 80 -4.09 -7.14 10.49
C ILE A 80 -4.01 -7.98 11.77
N HIS A 81 -4.24 -7.36 12.93
CA HIS A 81 -4.13 -8.01 14.23
C HIS A 81 -5.20 -9.09 14.46
N GLU A 82 -6.43 -8.89 14.00
CA GLU A 82 -7.50 -9.91 14.03
C GLU A 82 -7.06 -11.25 13.39
N THR A 83 -6.08 -11.20 12.47
CA THR A 83 -5.49 -12.39 11.82
C THR A 83 -4.13 -12.84 12.35
N ALA A 84 -3.39 -11.98 13.08
CA ALA A 84 -2.07 -12.34 13.59
C ALA A 84 -2.21 -12.97 14.98
N THR A 85 -1.82 -14.23 15.15
CA THR A 85 -1.62 -14.88 16.48
C THR A 85 -0.45 -14.27 17.28
N GLY A 86 -0.08 -13.01 17.03
CA GLY A 86 1.10 -12.35 17.56
C GLY A 86 0.76 -10.99 18.19
N THR A 87 1.36 -10.74 19.34
CA THR A 87 1.23 -9.58 20.24
C THR A 87 1.82 -8.27 19.68
N GLY A 88 1.55 -7.94 18.41
CA GLY A 88 1.93 -6.66 17.82
C GLY A 88 1.04 -5.55 18.37
N THR A 89 1.64 -4.55 19.02
CA THR A 89 0.94 -3.37 19.55
C THR A 89 0.20 -2.62 18.43
N ILE A 90 -1.10 -2.40 18.63
CA ILE A 90 -1.91 -1.48 17.83
C ILE A 90 -1.34 -0.07 18.07
N ASP A 91 -0.60 0.45 17.11
CA ASP A 91 -0.18 1.84 17.11
C ASP A 91 -0.52 2.38 15.74
N SER A 92 -1.30 3.47 15.67
CA SER A 92 -1.67 4.20 14.45
C SER A 92 -0.47 4.72 13.64
N ARG A 93 0.74 4.37 14.06
CA ARG A 93 2.04 4.63 13.45
C ARG A 93 2.66 3.37 12.84
N GLY A 94 1.99 2.23 12.76
CA GLY A 94 2.55 1.00 12.19
C GLY A 94 3.13 1.22 10.80
N PHE A 95 2.30 1.79 9.90
CA PHE A 95 2.72 2.19 8.56
C PHE A 95 3.79 3.30 8.56
N ILE A 96 3.61 4.33 9.40
CA ILE A 96 4.53 5.48 9.48
C ILE A 96 5.92 5.04 9.94
N ARG A 97 6.01 4.18 10.94
CA ARG A 97 7.26 3.61 11.46
C ARG A 97 7.97 2.78 10.39
N VAL A 98 7.22 1.95 9.65
CA VAL A 98 7.80 1.15 8.55
C VAL A 98 8.36 2.09 7.47
N LYS A 99 7.66 3.18 7.14
CA LYS A 99 8.20 4.20 6.22
C LYS A 99 9.50 4.81 6.76
N GLU A 100 9.52 5.30 7.99
CA GLU A 100 10.70 5.92 8.61
C GLU A 100 11.89 4.94 8.66
N GLU A 101 11.64 3.67 8.96
CA GLU A 101 12.65 2.61 8.95
C GLU A 101 13.23 2.40 7.54
N LEU A 102 12.37 2.29 6.51
CA LEU A 102 12.82 2.15 5.12
C LEU A 102 13.64 3.36 4.66
N GLU A 103 13.19 4.58 4.99
CA GLU A 103 13.92 5.81 4.67
C GLU A 103 15.28 5.87 5.38
N SER A 104 15.36 5.41 6.64
CA SER A 104 16.62 5.33 7.38
C SER A 104 17.65 4.37 6.75
N MET A 105 17.18 3.37 6.00
CA MET A 105 18.00 2.41 5.26
C MET A 105 18.48 2.96 3.90
N GLY A 106 18.10 4.18 3.54
CA GLY A 106 18.45 4.81 2.27
C GLY A 106 17.50 4.47 1.13
N LEU A 107 16.27 4.04 1.44
CA LEU A 107 15.21 3.87 0.45
C LEU A 107 14.42 5.17 0.31
N VAL A 108 13.82 5.40 -0.86
CA VAL A 108 12.82 6.45 -1.06
C VAL A 108 11.47 5.78 -1.14
N VAL A 109 10.53 6.25 -0.30
CA VAL A 109 9.19 5.69 -0.18
C VAL A 109 8.15 6.69 -0.66
N ALA A 110 7.36 6.31 -1.65
CA ALA A 110 6.18 7.06 -2.08
C ALA A 110 4.93 6.27 -1.71
N TYR A 111 3.94 6.94 -1.12
CA TYR A 111 2.67 6.30 -0.80
C TYR A 111 1.50 7.27 -0.86
N LYS A 112 0.34 6.75 -1.24
CA LYS A 112 -0.94 7.48 -1.20
C LYS A 112 -2.05 6.57 -0.72
N ILE A 113 -3.08 7.21 -0.18
CA ILE A 113 -4.29 6.55 0.31
C ILE A 113 -5.46 6.99 -0.57
N PHE A 114 -6.24 6.03 -1.01
CA PHE A 114 -7.37 6.23 -1.90
C PHE A 114 -8.62 5.62 -1.31
N GLU A 115 -9.73 6.31 -1.49
CA GLU A 115 -11.05 5.78 -1.19
C GLU A 115 -11.74 5.27 -2.44
N LEU A 116 -12.26 4.07 -2.35
CA LEU A 116 -13.17 3.49 -3.32
C LEU A 116 -14.53 3.21 -2.67
N PRO A 117 -15.58 2.97 -3.47
CA PRO A 117 -16.85 2.47 -2.94
C PRO A 117 -16.67 1.14 -2.21
N GLY A 118 -16.79 1.18 -0.88
CA GLY A 118 -16.67 0.03 0.03
C GLY A 118 -15.24 -0.36 0.45
N PHE A 119 -14.21 0.34 -0.03
CA PHE A 119 -12.82 -0.01 0.25
C PHE A 119 -11.94 1.22 0.50
N ASP A 120 -10.95 1.04 1.37
CA ASP A 120 -9.78 1.92 1.49
C ASP A 120 -8.56 1.22 0.90
N VAL A 121 -7.79 1.95 0.10
CA VAL A 121 -6.63 1.42 -0.61
C VAL A 121 -5.40 2.23 -0.28
N ILE A 122 -4.34 1.56 0.16
CA ILE A 122 -3.02 2.16 0.37
C ILE A 122 -2.11 1.56 -0.69
N ILE A 123 -1.46 2.42 -1.47
CA ILE A 123 -0.45 2.01 -2.44
C ILE A 123 0.86 2.61 -1.96
N ALA A 124 1.85 1.76 -1.72
CA ALA A 124 3.20 2.17 -1.35
C ALA A 124 4.20 1.55 -2.32
N ILE A 125 5.14 2.35 -2.80
CA ILE A 125 6.27 1.88 -3.58
C ILE A 125 7.55 2.42 -2.97
N TRP A 126 8.63 1.64 -3.06
CA TRP A 126 9.94 2.08 -2.59
C TRP A 126 11.09 1.50 -3.40
N GLU A 127 12.14 2.28 -3.54
CA GLU A 127 13.37 1.92 -4.26
C GLU A 127 14.59 2.48 -3.52
N ASP A 128 15.77 1.95 -3.81
CA ASP A 128 17.02 2.51 -3.31
C ASP A 128 17.21 3.95 -3.83
N LYS A 129 17.66 4.86 -2.95
CA LYS A 129 17.91 6.27 -3.32
C LYS A 129 18.93 6.46 -4.44
N ASN A 130 19.72 5.43 -4.74
CA ASN A 130 20.67 5.42 -5.86
C ASN A 130 20.06 4.80 -7.13
N GLU A 131 18.74 4.64 -7.19
CA GLU A 131 17.98 4.08 -8.33
C GLU A 131 18.46 2.66 -8.70
N LEU A 132 18.79 1.88 -7.66
CA LEU A 132 19.20 0.50 -7.82
C LEU A 132 17.97 -0.42 -7.72
N PRO A 133 17.63 -1.16 -8.80
CA PRO A 133 16.49 -2.07 -8.78
C PRO A 133 16.70 -3.20 -7.74
N PRO A 134 15.60 -3.81 -7.27
CA PRO A 134 14.24 -3.67 -7.76
C PRO A 134 13.43 -2.59 -7.04
N LEU A 135 12.49 -1.98 -7.77
CA LEU A 135 11.36 -1.26 -7.18
C LEU A 135 10.45 -2.25 -6.45
N TYR A 136 10.07 -1.95 -5.22
CA TYR A 136 9.10 -2.72 -4.45
C TYR A 136 7.74 -2.06 -4.50
N VAL A 137 6.69 -2.88 -4.50
CA VAL A 137 5.29 -2.46 -4.59
C VAL A 137 4.50 -3.19 -3.52
N GLU A 138 3.76 -2.44 -2.73
CA GLU A 138 2.76 -2.94 -1.78
C GLU A 138 1.42 -2.28 -2.06
N VAL A 139 0.37 -3.10 -2.09
CA VAL A 139 -1.01 -2.63 -2.08
C VAL A 139 -1.73 -3.26 -0.91
N THR A 140 -2.38 -2.42 -0.13
CA THR A 140 -3.28 -2.81 0.95
C THR A 140 -4.68 -2.41 0.55
N VAL A 141 -5.60 -3.36 0.52
CA VAL A 141 -7.02 -3.14 0.24
C VAL A 141 -7.81 -3.58 1.47
N SER A 142 -8.44 -2.65 2.15
CA SER A 142 -9.28 -2.90 3.33
C SER A 142 -10.74 -2.61 3.01
N GLU A 143 -11.65 -3.44 3.49
CA GLU A 143 -13.08 -3.13 3.52
C GLU A 143 -13.34 -1.99 4.52
N LYS A 144 -14.23 -1.07 4.14
CA LYS A 144 -14.69 -0.01 5.03
C LYS A 144 -15.64 -0.60 6.07
N GLU A 145 -15.48 -0.22 7.33
CA GLU A 145 -16.51 -0.45 8.34
C GLU A 145 -17.64 0.59 8.12
N GLU A 146 -18.88 0.12 7.93
CA GLU A 146 -20.09 0.96 7.84
C GLU A 146 -20.50 1.55 9.19
#